data_AF-A0A6V7Y7R4-F1
#
_entry.id   AF-A0A6V7Y7R4-F1
#
_cell.length_a   1.000
_cell.length_b   1.000
_cell.length_c   1.000
_cell.angle_alpha   90.00
_cell.angle_beta   90.00
_cell.angle_gamma   90.00
#
_symmetry.space_group_name_H-M   'P 1'
#
loop_
_entity.id
_entity.type
_entity.pdbx_description
1 polymer ?
#
loop_
_entity_poly.entity_id
_entity_poly.type
_entity_poly.pdbx_seq_one_letter_code
_entity_poly.pdbx_strand_id
1 'polypeptide(L)'
;ENKLIKMPLNGILNNNNILINTSLNNGFNNIYTYSNKLLNKLLKNSRNGEIICFCNAKIFKNGEFLDKQSHQLFICNGKVIETTEKPNIFVDCEGLILAPGFIDIQLNGAFGIDFTQICTENYEENEKENIQKMEIVKNKLLKYG
;
A
#
# COMPACT_ATOMS: atom_id res chain seq x y z
N GLU A 1 -21.86 3.22 15.54
CA GLU A 1 -21.80 4.43 14.70
C GLU A 1 -20.84 4.19 13.55
N ASN A 2 -21.17 4.62 12.34
CA ASN A 2 -20.28 4.44 11.19
C ASN A 2 -19.21 5.51 11.20
N LYS A 3 -17.95 5.12 11.03
CA LYS A 3 -16.82 6.05 11.07
C LYS A 3 -16.43 6.48 9.66
N LEU A 4 -16.53 7.77 9.36
CA LEU A 4 -16.01 8.35 8.12
C LEU A 4 -14.57 8.83 8.33
N ILE A 5 -13.70 8.47 7.41
CA ILE A 5 -12.28 8.85 7.40
C ILE A 5 -11.98 9.41 6.03
N LYS A 6 -11.49 10.64 5.99
CA LYS A 6 -11.00 11.26 4.75
C LYS A 6 -9.55 10.89 4.51
N MET A 7 -9.19 10.56 3.27
CA MET A 7 -7.79 10.43 2.89
C MET A 7 -7.13 11.82 2.95
N PRO A 8 -6.01 11.99 3.65
CA PRO A 8 -5.36 13.30 3.73
C PRO A 8 -4.85 13.75 2.36
N LEU A 9 -5.31 14.93 1.91
CA LEU A 9 -4.92 15.59 0.64
C LEU A 9 -3.47 16.06 0.57
N ASN A 10 -2.74 16.08 1.69
CA ASN A 10 -1.45 16.75 1.75
C ASN A 10 -0.30 15.80 1.41
N GLY A 11 0.13 15.85 0.16
CA GLY A 11 1.57 15.83 -0.12
C GLY A 11 2.24 16.94 0.68
N ILE A 12 3.37 16.63 1.32
CA ILE A 12 4.09 17.41 2.34
C ILE A 12 3.58 17.16 3.77
N LEU A 13 4.13 16.12 4.39
CA LEU A 13 4.41 16.11 5.83
C LEU A 13 5.90 16.43 5.99
N ASN A 14 6.19 17.66 6.36
CA ASN A 14 7.54 18.07 6.76
C ASN A 14 7.96 17.33 8.04
N ASN A 15 9.23 16.93 8.03
CA ASN A 15 10.05 16.35 9.09
C ASN A 15 9.73 14.87 9.42
N ASN A 16 10.34 13.99 8.61
CA ASN A 16 10.46 12.53 8.71
C ASN A 16 9.43 11.68 7.94
N ASN A 17 9.67 11.65 6.63
CA ASN A 17 9.32 10.60 5.65
C ASN A 17 7.95 10.73 5.00
N ILE A 18 7.91 11.23 3.75
CA ILE A 18 7.64 10.44 2.51
C ILE A 18 7.46 11.41 1.33
N LEU A 19 8.30 11.26 0.30
CA LEU A 19 8.11 11.82 -1.04
C LEU A 19 8.98 11.05 -2.05
N ILE A 20 8.37 10.15 -2.82
CA ILE A 20 8.84 9.62 -4.12
C ILE A 20 7.54 9.20 -4.82
N ASN A 21 6.94 9.89 -5.81
CA ASN A 21 7.39 10.42 -7.10
C ASN A 21 8.10 9.41 -7.99
N THR A 22 7.35 8.52 -8.65
CA THR A 22 7.82 7.89 -9.88
C THR A 22 7.47 8.79 -11.06
N SER A 23 8.38 9.72 -11.35
CA SER A 23 8.48 10.31 -12.69
C SER A 23 8.89 9.19 -13.66
N LEU A 24 7.92 8.47 -14.22
CA LEU A 24 8.09 7.89 -15.55
C LEU A 24 7.95 9.06 -16.53
N ASN A 25 9.04 9.39 -17.21
CA ASN A 25 9.19 10.45 -18.22
C ASN A 25 8.32 10.22 -19.46
N ASN A 26 7.02 9.95 -19.31
CA ASN A 26 6.07 9.75 -20.41
C ASN A 26 4.66 10.15 -19.95
N GLY A 27 4.37 11.45 -19.85
CA GLY A 27 3.02 12.02 -20.02
C GLY A 27 1.85 11.56 -19.11
N PHE A 28 2.04 10.66 -18.15
CA PHE A 28 0.97 10.19 -17.26
C PHE A 28 0.95 11.00 -15.95
N ASN A 29 -0.12 11.78 -15.79
CA ASN A 29 -0.40 12.57 -14.59
C ASN A 29 -0.43 11.70 -13.32
N ASN A 30 0.39 12.08 -12.33
CA ASN A 30 0.26 11.85 -10.88
C ASN A 30 -0.32 10.49 -10.44
N ILE A 31 0.52 9.45 -10.40
CA ILE A 31 0.22 8.22 -9.64
C ILE A 31 0.69 8.44 -8.20
N TYR A 32 -0.26 8.56 -7.27
CA TYR A 32 0.02 8.62 -5.84
C TYR A 32 0.03 7.21 -5.26
N THR A 33 1.16 6.77 -4.74
CA THR A 33 1.26 5.58 -3.88
C THR A 33 1.09 6.00 -2.42
N TYR A 34 0.06 5.47 -1.76
CA TYR A 34 -0.24 5.81 -0.39
C TYR A 34 0.57 4.96 0.58
N SER A 35 1.42 5.63 1.36
CA SER A 35 2.07 4.98 2.48
C SER A 35 1.05 4.50 3.52
N ASN A 36 1.11 3.20 3.70
CA ASN A 36 0.22 2.31 4.42
C ASN A 36 0.04 2.61 5.93
N LYS A 37 0.61 3.67 6.52
CA LYS A 37 0.63 3.84 7.99
C LYS A 37 -0.76 4.09 8.61
N LEU A 38 -1.57 4.96 8.00
CA LEU A 38 -2.94 5.23 8.49
C LEU A 38 -3.86 4.06 8.16
N LEU A 39 -3.74 3.48 6.97
CA LEU A 39 -4.53 2.34 6.55
C LEU A 39 -4.19 1.08 7.36
N ASN A 40 -2.91 0.77 7.59
CA ASN A 40 -2.49 -0.29 8.49
C ASN A 40 -2.98 -0.06 9.92
N LYS A 41 -3.03 1.19 10.39
CA LYS A 41 -3.63 1.49 11.71
C LYS A 41 -5.14 1.21 11.70
N LEU A 42 -5.83 1.44 10.59
CA LEU A 42 -7.26 1.12 10.45
C LEU A 42 -7.49 -0.38 10.34
N LEU A 43 -6.71 -1.08 9.50
CA LEU A 43 -6.81 -2.53 9.30
C LEU A 43 -6.36 -3.33 10.53
N LYS A 44 -5.27 -2.92 11.22
CA LYS A 44 -4.80 -3.59 12.45
C LYS A 44 -5.74 -3.40 13.64
N ASN A 45 -6.46 -2.28 13.69
CA ASN A 45 -7.45 -2.03 14.74
C ASN A 45 -8.87 -2.41 14.33
N SER A 46 -9.06 -2.82 13.07
CA SER A 46 -10.32 -3.34 12.58
C SER A 46 -10.59 -4.65 13.31
N ARG A 47 -11.76 -4.75 13.94
CA ARG A 47 -12.19 -6.00 14.58
C ARG A 47 -12.47 -7.04 13.50
N ASN A 48 -12.32 -8.30 13.86
CA ASN A 48 -12.65 -9.40 12.97
C ASN A 48 -14.13 -9.29 12.54
N GLY A 49 -14.38 -9.25 11.24
CA GLY A 49 -15.72 -9.07 10.65
C GLY A 49 -16.13 -7.63 10.34
N GLU A 50 -15.31 -6.63 10.67
CA GLU A 50 -15.60 -5.25 10.24
C GLU A 50 -15.39 -5.06 8.73
N ILE A 51 -16.40 -4.46 8.09
CA ILE A 51 -16.42 -4.12 6.68
C ILE A 51 -15.96 -2.67 6.53
N ILE A 52 -14.89 -2.49 5.74
CA ILE A 52 -14.35 -1.19 5.35
C ILE A 52 -14.73 -0.94 3.89
N CYS A 53 -15.34 0.20 3.62
CA CYS A 53 -15.66 0.66 2.28
C CYS A 53 -14.73 1.81 1.89
N PHE A 54 -13.98 1.63 0.82
CA PHE A 54 -13.28 2.71 0.13
C PHE A 54 -14.23 3.28 -0.92
N CYS A 55 -14.58 4.56 -0.79
CA CYS A 55 -15.52 5.24 -1.66
C CYS A 55 -14.86 6.42 -2.38
N ASN A 56 -15.54 6.95 -3.41
CA ASN A 56 -15.06 8.10 -4.18
C ASN A 56 -13.66 7.87 -4.77
N ALA A 57 -13.43 6.71 -5.40
CA ALA A 57 -12.17 6.36 -6.03
C ALA A 57 -12.35 6.06 -7.53
N LYS A 58 -11.28 6.23 -8.30
CA LYS A 58 -11.14 5.69 -9.66
C LYS A 58 -10.49 4.31 -9.57
N ILE A 59 -11.29 3.25 -9.61
CA ILE A 59 -10.76 1.89 -9.49
C ILE A 59 -10.22 1.41 -10.83
N PHE A 60 -8.94 1.04 -10.84
CA PHE A 60 -8.27 0.34 -11.93
C PHE A 60 -8.25 -1.16 -11.62
N LYS A 61 -8.84 -1.97 -12.50
CA LYS A 61 -8.92 -3.42 -12.34
C LYS A 61 -8.85 -4.07 -13.72
N ASN A 62 -8.12 -5.18 -13.84
CA ASN A 62 -8.00 -5.95 -15.08
C ASN A 62 -7.53 -5.14 -16.31
N GLY A 63 -6.69 -4.14 -16.12
CA GLY A 63 -6.14 -3.33 -17.21
C GLY A 63 -6.98 -2.13 -17.63
N GLU A 64 -8.12 -1.88 -16.97
CA GLU A 64 -9.02 -0.76 -17.30
C GLU A 64 -9.55 -0.05 -16.05
N PHE A 65 -10.05 1.18 -16.24
CA PHE A 65 -10.81 1.86 -15.21
C PHE A 65 -12.26 1.42 -15.26
N LEU A 66 -12.80 1.03 -14.12
CA LEU A 66 -14.20 0.65 -14.03
C LEU A 66 -15.09 1.89 -14.24
N ASP A 67 -16.17 1.76 -15.02
CA ASP A 67 -16.92 2.90 -15.58
C ASP A 67 -17.84 3.63 -14.57
N LYS A 68 -17.47 4.89 -14.27
CA LYS A 68 -18.06 5.98 -13.45
C LYS A 68 -19.17 5.79 -12.38
N GLN A 69 -19.97 4.73 -12.29
CA GLN A 69 -21.21 4.81 -11.51
C GLN A 69 -21.21 4.29 -10.07
N SER A 70 -20.25 3.48 -9.58
CA SER A 70 -20.10 3.24 -8.12
C SER A 70 -18.97 2.25 -7.80
N HIS A 71 -17.72 2.66 -8.03
CA HIS A 71 -16.58 1.81 -7.69
C HIS A 71 -16.17 2.02 -6.24
N GLN A 72 -17.00 1.45 -5.37
CA GLN A 72 -16.63 1.20 -3.98
C GLN A 72 -15.83 -0.10 -3.93
N LEU A 73 -14.78 -0.13 -3.10
CA LEU A 73 -14.06 -1.35 -2.78
C LEU A 73 -14.35 -1.72 -1.34
N PHE A 74 -14.78 -2.96 -1.11
CA PHE A 74 -15.06 -3.45 0.23
C PHE A 74 -13.96 -4.40 0.68
N ILE A 75 -13.48 -4.20 1.90
CA ILE A 75 -12.50 -5.07 2.56
C ILE A 75 -13.12 -5.61 3.85
N CYS A 76 -13.00 -6.91 4.06
CA CYS A 76 -13.27 -7.55 5.34
C CYS A 76 -12.17 -8.58 5.63
N ASN A 77 -11.61 -8.54 6.85
CA ASN A 77 -10.54 -9.45 7.29
C ASN A 77 -9.35 -9.55 6.31
N GLY A 78 -8.94 -8.40 5.76
CA GLY A 78 -7.82 -8.31 4.82
C GLY A 78 -8.10 -8.84 3.41
N LYS A 79 -9.35 -9.17 3.08
CA LYS A 79 -9.77 -9.65 1.75
C LYS A 79 -10.70 -8.65 1.08
N VAL A 80 -10.56 -8.50 -0.23
CA VAL A 80 -11.55 -7.83 -1.06
C VAL A 80 -12.80 -8.71 -1.11
N ILE A 81 -13.97 -8.13 -0.85
CA ILE A 81 -15.26 -8.81 -0.87
C ILE A 81 -16.25 -8.07 -1.75
N GLU A 82 -17.27 -8.78 -2.22
CA GLU A 82 -18.49 -8.21 -2.76
C GLU A 82 -19.59 -8.34 -1.72
N THR A 83 -20.29 -7.26 -1.40
CA THR A 83 -21.34 -7.27 -0.39
C THR A 83 -22.32 -6.13 -0.61
N THR A 84 -23.55 -6.34 -0.14
CA THR A 84 -24.59 -5.30 -0.01
C THR A 84 -24.77 -4.85 1.44
N GLU A 85 -24.03 -5.45 2.38
CA GLU A 85 -24.07 -5.09 3.79
C GLU A 85 -23.54 -3.68 4.03
N LYS A 86 -24.07 -3.03 5.08
CA LYS A 86 -23.68 -1.68 5.44
C LYS A 86 -22.24 -1.68 6.03
N PRO A 87 -21.30 -0.91 5.47
CA PRO A 87 -19.95 -0.81 6.01
C PRO A 87 -19.92 -0.23 7.43
N ASN A 88 -18.98 -0.71 8.25
CA ASN A 88 -18.67 -0.15 9.56
C ASN A 88 -17.83 1.12 9.44
N ILE A 89 -16.91 1.14 8.46
CA ILE A 89 -15.93 2.20 8.24
C ILE A 89 -16.01 2.64 6.77
N PHE A 90 -16.03 3.95 6.55
CA PHE A 90 -15.91 4.56 5.23
C PHE A 90 -14.58 5.29 5.10
N VAL A 91 -13.87 5.04 4.01
CA VAL A 91 -12.63 5.72 3.62
C VAL A 91 -12.91 6.48 2.33
N ASP A 92 -13.06 7.81 2.43
CA ASP A 92 -13.25 8.68 1.28
C ASP A 92 -11.90 8.89 0.57
N CYS A 93 -11.80 8.37 -0.65
CA CYS A 93 -10.59 8.42 -1.46
C CYS A 93 -10.50 9.68 -2.33
N GLU A 94 -11.43 10.63 -2.22
CA GLU A 94 -11.30 11.97 -2.78
C GLU A 94 -10.96 12.03 -4.29
N GLY A 95 -11.46 11.07 -5.06
CA GLY A 95 -11.27 10.94 -6.51
C GLY A 95 -9.94 10.32 -6.94
N LEU A 96 -9.14 9.83 -6.00
CA LEU A 96 -7.84 9.19 -6.22
C LEU A 96 -7.97 7.83 -6.90
N ILE A 97 -6.87 7.34 -7.47
CA ILE A 97 -6.83 6.02 -8.12
C ILE A 97 -6.60 4.93 -7.09
N LEU A 98 -7.43 3.88 -7.13
CA LEU A 98 -7.17 2.61 -6.45
C LEU A 98 -6.79 1.57 -7.49
N ALA A 99 -5.63 0.95 -7.32
CA ALA A 99 -5.12 -0.10 -8.18
C ALA A 99 -4.63 -1.28 -7.32
N PRO A 100 -4.48 -2.49 -7.90
CA PRO A 100 -3.74 -3.56 -7.24
C PRO A 100 -2.35 -3.09 -6.82
N GLY A 101 -1.84 -3.63 -5.71
CA GLY A 101 -0.47 -3.36 -5.28
C GLY A 101 0.52 -3.75 -6.38
N PHE A 102 1.57 -2.94 -6.55
CA PHE A 102 2.61 -3.24 -7.52
C PHE A 102 3.31 -4.56 -7.17
N ILE A 103 3.53 -5.38 -8.19
CA ILE A 103 4.30 -6.61 -8.08
C ILE A 103 5.65 -6.35 -8.72
N ASP A 104 6.67 -6.24 -7.88
CA ASP A 104 8.05 -6.20 -8.34
C ASP A 104 8.59 -7.64 -8.37
N ILE A 105 8.80 -8.14 -9.59
CA ILE A 105 9.29 -9.51 -9.81
C ILE A 105 10.79 -9.65 -9.56
N GLN A 106 11.55 -8.55 -9.52
CA GLN A 106 12.99 -8.57 -9.28
C GLN A 106 13.42 -7.42 -8.37
N LEU A 107 13.59 -7.75 -7.08
CA LEU A 107 14.12 -6.82 -6.09
C LEU A 107 15.54 -7.22 -5.69
N ASN A 108 16.54 -6.47 -6.15
CA ASN A 108 17.94 -6.69 -5.77
C ASN A 108 18.30 -6.05 -4.42
N GLY A 109 17.45 -5.16 -3.91
CA GLY A 109 17.67 -4.44 -2.66
C GLY A 109 16.66 -3.30 -2.48
N ALA A 110 16.52 -2.80 -1.25
CA ALA A 110 15.69 -1.65 -0.93
C ALA A 110 16.13 -0.97 0.37
N PHE A 111 15.76 0.29 0.56
CA PHE A 111 16.06 1.07 1.77
C PHE A 111 17.56 1.08 2.17
N GLY A 112 18.43 1.13 1.16
CA GLY A 112 19.89 1.11 1.34
C GLY A 112 20.48 -0.27 1.65
N ILE A 113 19.68 -1.34 1.57
CA ILE A 113 20.13 -2.72 1.76
C ILE A 113 20.19 -3.41 0.40
N ASP A 114 21.32 -4.02 0.10
CA ASP A 114 21.62 -4.75 -1.14
C ASP A 114 21.70 -6.25 -0.84
N PHE A 115 20.94 -7.05 -1.58
CA PHE A 115 20.90 -8.52 -1.44
C PHE A 115 21.94 -9.24 -2.31
N THR A 116 22.66 -8.50 -3.16
CA THR A 116 23.64 -9.08 -4.09
C THR A 116 25.04 -9.19 -3.49
N GLN A 117 25.28 -8.58 -2.32
CA GLN A 117 26.58 -8.56 -1.67
C GLN A 117 26.86 -9.82 -0.87
N ILE A 118 28.02 -10.42 -1.13
CA ILE A 118 28.63 -11.47 -0.31
C ILE A 118 29.64 -10.79 0.60
N CYS A 119 29.45 -10.91 1.91
CA CYS A 119 30.22 -10.19 2.92
C CYS A 119 31.38 -11.00 3.50
N THR A 120 31.32 -12.34 3.42
CA THR A 120 32.40 -13.24 3.85
C THR A 120 32.53 -14.45 2.91
N GLU A 121 33.60 -15.24 3.01
CA GLU A 121 33.69 -16.53 2.30
C GLU A 121 32.88 -17.64 3.00
N ASN A 122 32.40 -17.39 4.22
CA ASN A 122 31.62 -18.35 5.00
C ASN A 122 30.14 -18.32 4.58
N TYR A 123 29.68 -19.40 3.96
CA TYR A 123 28.31 -19.51 3.47
C TYR A 123 27.24 -19.35 4.57
N GLU A 124 27.43 -19.98 5.73
CA GLU A 124 26.43 -19.93 6.82
C GLU A 124 26.28 -18.53 7.42
N GLU A 125 27.38 -17.77 7.47
CA GLU A 125 27.36 -16.38 7.93
C GLU A 125 26.63 -15.47 6.94
N ASN A 126 26.90 -15.62 5.64
CA ASN A 126 26.19 -14.87 4.60
C ASN A 126 24.70 -15.20 4.58
N GLU A 127 24.32 -16.46 4.77
CA GLU A 127 22.90 -16.86 4.82
C GLU A 127 22.18 -16.17 5.98
N LYS A 128 22.78 -16.18 7.18
CA LYS A 128 22.22 -15.50 8.36
C LYS A 128 22.10 -14.00 8.13
N GLU A 129 23.11 -13.37 7.56
CA GLU A 129 23.09 -11.94 7.25
C GLU A 129 22.00 -11.61 6.21
N ASN A 130 21.87 -12.42 5.17
CA ASN A 130 20.85 -12.22 4.13
C ASN A 130 19.43 -12.34 4.68
N ILE A 131 19.17 -13.30 5.57
CA ILE A 131 17.87 -13.41 6.25
C ILE A 131 17.58 -12.14 7.07
N GLN A 132 18.58 -11.60 7.78
CA GLN A 132 18.42 -10.35 8.54
C GLN A 132 18.16 -9.15 7.62
N LYS A 133 18.91 -9.02 6.52
CA LYS A 133 18.70 -8.00 5.49
C LYS A 133 17.28 -8.07 4.94
N MET A 134 16.81 -9.27 4.57
CA MET A 134 15.45 -9.50 4.08
C MET A 134 14.39 -9.12 5.11
N GLU A 135 14.59 -9.45 6.38
CA GLU A 135 13.65 -9.12 7.45
C GLU A 135 13.54 -7.59 7.65
N ILE A 136 14.66 -6.87 7.60
CA ILE A 136 14.66 -5.40 7.69
C ILE A 136 13.93 -4.80 6.49
N VAL A 137 14.25 -5.25 5.28
CA VAL A 137 13.58 -4.77 4.05
C VAL A 137 12.08 -5.06 4.10
N LYS A 138 11.67 -6.29 4.47
CA LYS A 138 10.27 -6.67 4.64
C LYS A 138 9.54 -5.73 5.60
N ASN A 139 10.11 -5.49 6.79
CA ASN A 139 9.49 -4.63 7.79
C ASN A 139 9.41 -3.16 7.35
N LYS A 140 10.41 -2.68 6.59
CA LYS A 140 10.36 -1.34 6.00
C LYS A 140 9.33 -1.25 4.86
N LEU A 141 9.21 -2.26 4.00
CA LEU A 141 8.17 -2.35 2.97
C LEU A 141 6.78 -2.36 3.61
N LEU A 142 6.53 -3.20 4.62
CA LEU A 142 5.25 -3.24 5.33
C LEU A 142 4.87 -1.89 5.98
N LYS A 143 5.87 -1.10 6.35
CA LYS A 143 5.67 0.19 7.03
C LYS A 143 5.50 1.36 6.05
N TYR A 144 6.27 1.37 4.97
CA TYR A 144 6.42 2.54 4.09
C TYR A 144 6.00 2.31 2.65
N GLY A 145 6.04 1.06 2.16
CA GLY A 145 5.52 0.67 0.84
C GLY A 145 4.00 0.67 0.83
#